data_AF-A0A7X4CPB3-F1
#
_entry.id   AF-A0A7X4CPB3-F1
#
_cell.length_a   1.000
_cell.length_b   1.000
_cell.length_c   1.000
_cell.angle_alpha   90.00
_cell.angle_beta   90.00
_cell.angle_gamma   90.00
#
_symmetry.space_group_name_H-M   'P 1'
#
loop_
_entity.id
_entity.type
_entity.pdbx_description
1 polymer ?
#
loop_
_entity_poly.entity_id
_entity_poly.type
_entity_poly.pdbx_seq_one_letter_code
_entity_poly.pdbx_strand_id
1 'polypeptide(L)'
;MKTKQCLKYFMRFILLSCFVFLFIGCGPKSIPFSQKTDVPEPSEAARAHYQWGLDYAKNGDLHRAVTEFKMAILLESRWAIPYYNLGSVYGNMGEINQAILAWERATQLDPDFAKAHYNLAVAYAVKADEVNIYSSKTSFIEKTLVHLREAIRTDKTAHNAAKMESAFDNIRELPEYKSLFESAESIE
;
A
#
# COMPACT_ATOMS: atom_id res chain seq x y z
N MET A 1 -40.08 -57.92 -18.51
CA MET A 1 -38.78 -57.28 -18.80
C MET A 1 -38.92 -55.78 -18.62
N LYS A 2 -38.18 -55.22 -17.66
CA LYS A 2 -38.12 -53.80 -17.30
C LYS A 2 -37.37 -53.00 -18.38
N THR A 3 -37.52 -51.66 -18.33
CA THR A 3 -36.85 -50.62 -19.14
C THR A 3 -37.37 -50.53 -20.59
N LYS A 4 -38.20 -49.56 -20.98
CA LYS A 4 -37.86 -48.15 -21.19
C LYS A 4 -39.12 -47.26 -21.06
N GLN A 5 -39.59 -47.14 -19.83
CA GLN A 5 -40.57 -46.15 -19.39
C GLN A 5 -39.84 -44.82 -19.10
N CYS A 6 -40.48 -43.69 -19.40
CA CYS A 6 -40.04 -42.31 -19.18
C CYS A 6 -38.89 -41.87 -20.08
N LEU A 7 -38.99 -40.81 -20.88
CA LEU A 7 -39.52 -39.52 -20.50
C LEU A 7 -40.02 -38.79 -21.75
N LYS A 8 -41.13 -39.29 -22.30
CA LYS A 8 -41.92 -38.65 -23.37
C LYS A 8 -42.76 -37.46 -22.86
N TYR A 9 -42.53 -37.00 -21.63
CA TYR A 9 -43.37 -36.01 -20.98
C TYR A 9 -42.57 -35.11 -20.04
N PHE A 10 -41.88 -34.12 -20.61
CA PHE A 10 -41.93 -32.78 -20.03
C PHE A 10 -41.73 -31.73 -21.14
N MET A 11 -42.63 -31.76 -22.12
CA MET A 11 -43.07 -30.55 -22.81
C MET A 11 -43.65 -29.60 -21.76
N ARG A 12 -42.80 -28.73 -21.22
CA ARG A 12 -43.08 -27.50 -20.46
C ARG A 12 -41.68 -26.89 -20.31
N PHE A 13 -41.24 -26.04 -21.22
CA PHE A 13 -41.55 -24.63 -21.15
C PHE A 13 -41.38 -24.02 -22.54
N ILE A 14 -42.52 -23.68 -23.12
CA ILE A 14 -42.60 -22.67 -24.18
C ILE A 14 -42.24 -21.33 -23.52
N LEU A 15 -41.64 -20.44 -24.31
CA LEU A 15 -41.76 -18.98 -24.29
C LEU A 15 -40.49 -18.20 -23.92
N LEU A 16 -40.18 -17.25 -24.82
CA LEU A 16 -39.61 -15.92 -24.57
C LEU A 16 -38.15 -15.92 -24.09
N SER A 17 -37.22 -15.12 -24.63
CA SER A 17 -37.25 -14.06 -25.61
C SER A 17 -35.83 -13.51 -25.65
N CYS A 18 -35.34 -13.14 -26.84
CA CYS A 18 -34.36 -12.07 -26.94
C CYS A 18 -34.90 -10.82 -26.20
N PHE A 19 -34.21 -10.35 -25.16
CA PHE A 19 -34.28 -8.98 -24.64
C PHE A 19 -32.99 -8.76 -23.83
N VAL A 20 -31.95 -8.16 -24.43
CA VAL A 20 -31.67 -6.71 -24.46
C VAL A 20 -30.98 -6.23 -23.18
N PHE A 21 -29.70 -5.89 -23.39
CA PHE A 21 -28.94 -4.76 -22.84
C PHE A 21 -28.53 -4.69 -21.35
N LEU A 22 -27.26 -4.27 -21.24
CA LEU A 22 -26.64 -3.45 -20.18
C LEU A 22 -26.37 -4.12 -18.83
N PHE A 23 -25.15 -4.65 -18.70
CA PHE A 23 -24.26 -4.14 -17.66
C PHE A 23 -22.87 -3.88 -18.25
N ILE A 24 -22.66 -2.62 -18.63
CA ILE A 24 -21.35 -1.99 -18.52
C ILE A 24 -20.97 -2.11 -17.05
N GLY A 25 -19.89 -2.83 -16.78
CA GLY A 25 -19.29 -2.93 -15.47
C GLY A 25 -17.90 -3.47 -15.64
N CYS A 26 -16.93 -2.56 -15.83
CA CYS A 26 -15.53 -2.84 -15.55
C CYS A 26 -15.47 -3.72 -14.30
N GLY A 27 -15.01 -4.96 -14.43
CA GLY A 27 -14.48 -5.66 -13.26
C GLY A 27 -13.47 -4.72 -12.58
N PRO A 28 -13.40 -4.69 -11.23
CA PRO A 28 -12.45 -3.82 -10.57
C PRO A 28 -11.08 -4.09 -11.19
N LYS A 29 -10.47 -3.05 -11.76
CA LYS A 29 -9.09 -3.13 -12.21
C LYS A 29 -8.27 -3.48 -10.98
N SER A 30 -7.96 -4.77 -10.83
CA SER A 30 -7.03 -5.25 -9.82
C SER A 30 -5.72 -4.53 -10.07
N ILE A 31 -5.36 -3.64 -9.15
CA ILE A 31 -4.06 -2.97 -9.10
C ILE A 31 -3.01 -4.08 -9.19
N PRO A 32 -1.97 -3.94 -10.05
CA PRO A 32 -1.03 -5.01 -10.27
C PRO A 32 -0.36 -5.35 -8.95
N PHE A 33 -0.54 -6.60 -8.57
CA PHE A 33 0.15 -7.26 -7.49
C PHE A 33 1.63 -7.35 -7.86
N SER A 34 2.42 -6.41 -7.36
CA SER A 34 3.87 -6.50 -7.42
C SER A 34 4.31 -7.52 -6.37
N GLN A 35 4.27 -8.80 -6.73
CA GLN A 35 4.97 -9.84 -5.97
C GLN A 35 6.27 -10.18 -6.69
N LYS A 36 7.39 -9.87 -6.03
CA LYS A 36 8.58 -10.70 -6.18
C LYS A 36 8.21 -12.10 -5.69
N THR A 37 8.26 -13.02 -6.62
CA THR A 37 7.76 -14.38 -6.63
C THR A 37 8.31 -15.18 -5.44
N ASP A 38 7.41 -15.67 -4.57
CA ASP A 38 7.56 -16.80 -3.61
C ASP A 38 6.56 -16.70 -2.42
N VAL A 39 5.83 -15.58 -2.28
CA VAL A 39 4.84 -15.39 -1.20
C VAL A 39 3.48 -15.97 -1.61
N PRO A 40 2.87 -16.87 -0.83
CA PRO A 40 1.56 -17.41 -1.16
C PRO A 40 0.51 -16.29 -1.29
N GLU A 41 -0.40 -16.48 -2.24
CA GLU A 41 -1.53 -15.57 -2.46
C GLU A 41 -2.34 -15.39 -1.16
N PRO A 42 -2.72 -14.15 -0.80
CA PRO A 42 -3.53 -13.91 0.38
C PRO A 42 -4.85 -14.70 0.31
N SER A 43 -5.31 -15.23 1.44
CA SER A 43 -6.64 -15.84 1.52
C SER A 43 -7.76 -14.87 1.10
N GLU A 44 -8.88 -15.43 0.62
CA GLU A 44 -10.06 -14.62 0.25
C GLU A 44 -10.57 -13.79 1.43
N ALA A 45 -10.55 -14.35 2.64
CA ALA A 45 -10.89 -13.64 3.87
C ALA A 45 -9.94 -12.45 4.10
N ALA A 46 -8.63 -12.62 3.93
CA ALA A 46 -7.67 -11.52 4.07
C ALA A 46 -7.93 -10.42 3.04
N ARG A 47 -8.18 -10.79 1.78
CA ARG A 47 -8.54 -9.83 0.73
C ARG A 47 -9.83 -9.08 1.05
N ALA A 48 -10.85 -9.75 1.58
CA ALA A 48 -12.11 -9.12 1.97
C ALA A 48 -11.90 -8.04 3.04
N HIS A 49 -11.20 -8.39 4.12
CA HIS A 49 -10.84 -7.43 5.17
C HIS A 49 -10.00 -6.27 4.62
N TYR A 50 -9.04 -6.54 3.74
CA TYR A 50 -8.27 -5.48 3.10
C TYR A 50 -9.15 -4.51 2.29
N GLN A 51 -10.11 -5.02 1.51
CA GLN A 51 -11.04 -4.18 0.76
C GLN A 51 -11.93 -3.34 1.69
N TRP A 52 -12.47 -3.92 2.76
CA TRP A 52 -13.22 -3.16 3.76
C TRP A 52 -12.38 -2.06 4.40
N GLY A 53 -11.11 -2.34 4.69
CA GLY A 53 -10.17 -1.35 5.19
C GLY A 53 -9.99 -0.17 4.24
N LEU A 54 -9.85 -0.44 2.93
CA LEU A 54 -9.80 0.61 1.91
C LEU A 54 -11.11 1.43 1.84
N ASP A 55 -12.26 0.76 1.89
CA ASP A 55 -13.56 1.42 1.83
C ASP A 55 -13.80 2.33 3.05
N TYR A 56 -13.48 1.86 4.26
CA TYR A 56 -13.55 2.67 5.47
C TYR A 56 -12.58 3.85 5.43
N ALA A 57 -11.35 3.64 4.98
CA ALA A 57 -10.35 4.71 4.85
C ALA A 57 -10.83 5.79 3.87
N LYS A 58 -11.40 5.39 2.73
CA LYS A 58 -11.97 6.31 1.73
C LYS A 58 -13.15 7.10 2.27
N ASN A 59 -13.96 6.49 3.13
CA ASN A 59 -15.10 7.14 3.79
C ASN A 59 -14.70 7.97 5.02
N GLY A 60 -13.41 8.02 5.38
CA GLY A 60 -12.90 8.75 6.54
C GLY A 60 -13.12 8.06 7.89
N ASP A 61 -13.66 6.84 7.91
CA ASP A 61 -13.77 6.03 9.14
C ASP A 61 -12.43 5.33 9.41
N LEU A 62 -11.46 6.13 9.84
CA LEU A 62 -10.08 5.69 9.99
C LEU A 62 -9.96 4.58 11.06
N HIS A 63 -10.77 4.60 12.12
CA HIS A 63 -10.73 3.55 13.15
C HIS A 63 -11.19 2.19 12.63
N ARG A 64 -12.26 2.13 11.85
CA ARG A 64 -12.66 0.87 11.21
C ARG A 64 -11.64 0.44 10.16
N ALA A 65 -11.05 1.36 9.41
CA ALA A 65 -9.97 1.03 8.48
C ALA A 65 -8.78 0.34 9.19
N VAL A 66 -8.35 0.85 10.36
CA VAL A 66 -7.31 0.21 11.19
C VAL A 66 -7.70 -1.21 11.57
N THR A 67 -8.93 -1.41 12.05
CA THR A 67 -9.42 -2.74 12.44
C THR A 67 -9.36 -3.73 11.28
N GLU A 68 -9.86 -3.33 10.13
CA GLU A 68 -9.91 -4.21 8.95
C GLU A 68 -8.52 -4.50 8.37
N PHE A 69 -7.62 -3.53 8.32
CA PHE A 69 -6.24 -3.79 7.93
C PHE A 69 -5.51 -4.72 8.91
N LYS A 70 -5.74 -4.57 10.22
CA LYS A 70 -5.20 -5.51 11.22
C LYS A 70 -5.73 -6.93 11.04
N MET A 71 -7.00 -7.09 10.67
CA MET A 71 -7.57 -8.40 10.35
C MET A 71 -6.94 -9.01 9.10
N ALA A 72 -6.75 -8.22 8.03
CA ALA A 72 -6.04 -8.68 6.84
C ALA A 72 -4.59 -9.13 7.17
N ILE A 73 -3.89 -8.37 8.01
CA ILE A 73 -2.55 -8.71 8.50
C ILE A 73 -2.54 -9.98 9.36
N LEU A 74 -3.53 -10.15 10.24
CA LEU A 74 -3.65 -11.33 11.10
C LEU A 74 -3.82 -12.60 10.27
N LEU A 75 -4.61 -12.51 9.21
CA LEU A 75 -4.86 -13.63 8.29
C LEU A 75 -3.64 -13.88 7.39
N GLU A 76 -2.94 -12.83 6.95
CA GLU A 76 -1.80 -12.93 6.03
C GLU A 76 -0.65 -11.99 6.42
N SER A 77 0.18 -12.42 7.36
CA SER A 77 1.25 -11.60 7.96
C SER A 77 2.44 -11.30 7.03
N ARG A 78 2.51 -11.95 5.86
CA ARG A 78 3.53 -11.69 4.82
C ARG A 78 3.03 -10.78 3.71
N TRP A 79 1.83 -10.25 3.82
CA TRP A 79 1.27 -9.35 2.83
C TRP A 79 1.64 -7.89 3.14
N ALA A 80 2.60 -7.32 2.41
CA ALA A 80 3.13 -5.98 2.66
C ALA A 80 2.09 -4.85 2.50
N ILE A 81 1.13 -5.01 1.59
CA ILE A 81 0.19 -3.95 1.19
C ILE A 81 -0.74 -3.50 2.34
N PRO A 82 -1.35 -4.39 3.15
CA PRO A 82 -2.08 -4.00 4.35
C PRO A 82 -1.25 -3.21 5.36
N TYR A 83 0.02 -3.58 5.57
CA TYR A 83 0.92 -2.82 6.45
C TYR A 83 1.16 -1.40 5.93
N TYR A 84 1.38 -1.24 4.63
CA TYR A 84 1.53 0.07 4.02
C TYR A 84 0.29 0.96 4.24
N ASN A 85 -0.90 0.43 3.95
CA ASN A 85 -2.14 1.19 4.11
C ASN A 85 -2.49 1.45 5.57
N LEU A 86 -2.19 0.52 6.48
CA LEU A 86 -2.31 0.74 7.91
C LEU A 86 -1.41 1.91 8.35
N GLY A 87 -0.18 1.98 7.86
CA GLY A 87 0.72 3.10 8.12
C GLY A 87 0.16 4.42 7.60
N SER A 88 -0.39 4.44 6.39
CA SER A 88 -1.05 5.62 5.82
C SER A 88 -2.25 6.09 6.65
N VAL A 89 -3.06 5.16 7.15
CA VAL A 89 -4.18 5.49 8.04
C VAL A 89 -3.69 6.08 9.37
N TYR A 90 -2.67 5.49 10.00
CA TYR A 90 -2.08 6.07 11.21
C TYR A 90 -1.46 7.45 10.96
N GLY A 91 -0.80 7.65 9.82
CA GLY A 91 -0.29 8.96 9.41
C GLY A 91 -1.41 10.01 9.32
N ASN A 92 -2.55 9.65 8.71
CA ASN A 92 -3.73 10.52 8.63
C ASN A 92 -4.36 10.81 10.00
N MET A 93 -4.21 9.91 10.98
CA MET A 93 -4.62 10.14 12.37
C MET A 93 -3.61 10.98 13.17
N GLY A 94 -2.43 11.29 12.62
CA GLY A 94 -1.33 11.92 13.36
C GLY A 94 -0.53 10.96 14.25
N GLU A 95 -0.81 9.66 14.18
CA GLU A 95 -0.16 8.61 14.97
C GLU A 95 1.17 8.18 14.32
N ILE A 96 2.10 9.14 14.16
CA ILE A 96 3.33 8.98 13.35
C ILE A 96 4.18 7.78 13.79
N ASN A 97 4.30 7.54 15.10
CA ASN A 97 5.08 6.40 15.60
C ASN A 97 4.48 5.06 15.16
N GLN A 98 3.15 4.93 15.15
CA GLN A 98 2.48 3.72 14.67
C GLN A 98 2.58 3.59 13.14
N ALA A 99 2.53 4.72 12.44
CA ALA A 99 2.73 4.77 11.00
C ALA A 99 4.11 4.24 10.58
N ILE A 100 5.17 4.70 11.26
CA ILE A 100 6.54 4.24 11.05
C ILE A 100 6.63 2.72 11.22
N LEU A 101 6.13 2.17 12.34
CA LEU A 101 6.19 0.72 12.58
C LEU A 101 5.50 -0.10 11.47
N ALA A 102 4.35 0.39 10.99
CA ALA A 102 3.61 -0.27 9.92
C ALA A 102 4.35 -0.19 8.57
N TRP A 103 4.85 0.99 8.19
CA TRP A 103 5.62 1.14 6.96
C TRP A 103 6.96 0.40 6.99
N GLU A 104 7.67 0.38 8.14
CA GLU A 104 8.89 -0.42 8.30
C GLU A 104 8.59 -1.89 8.03
N ARG A 105 7.46 -2.40 8.56
CA ARG A 105 7.06 -3.77 8.30
C ARG A 105 6.74 -4.02 6.82
N ALA A 106 6.12 -3.05 6.14
CA ALA A 106 5.89 -3.13 4.70
C ALA A 106 7.22 -3.23 3.92
N THR A 107 8.22 -2.39 4.24
CA THR A 107 9.54 -2.41 3.57
C THR A 107 10.38 -3.66 3.91
N GLN A 108 10.19 -4.26 5.08
CA GLN A 108 10.83 -5.53 5.42
C GLN A 108 10.26 -6.71 4.60
N LEU A 109 8.96 -6.66 4.29
CA LEU A 109 8.27 -7.68 3.49
C LEU A 109 8.48 -7.46 1.99
N ASP A 110 8.52 -6.21 1.57
CA ASP A 110 8.80 -5.79 0.20
C ASP A 110 9.84 -4.66 0.20
N PRO A 111 11.14 -4.99 0.06
CA PRO A 111 12.23 -4.01 0.03
C PRO A 111 12.18 -3.03 -1.14
N ASP A 112 11.37 -3.29 -2.18
CA ASP A 112 11.20 -2.40 -3.33
C ASP A 112 9.88 -1.58 -3.23
N PHE A 113 9.23 -1.55 -2.07
CA PHE A 113 7.99 -0.80 -1.88
C PHE A 113 8.28 0.71 -1.80
N ALA A 114 8.48 1.34 -2.96
CA ALA A 114 8.90 2.74 -3.08
C ALA A 114 8.03 3.73 -2.27
N LYS A 115 6.70 3.57 -2.28
CA LYS A 115 5.79 4.44 -1.51
C LYS A 115 5.93 4.28 0.00
N ALA A 116 6.22 3.07 0.50
CA ALA A 116 6.44 2.84 1.92
C ALA A 116 7.78 3.46 2.35
N HIS A 117 8.83 3.30 1.54
CA HIS A 117 10.10 3.99 1.73
C HIS A 117 9.93 5.52 1.74
N TYR A 118 9.20 6.08 0.78
CA TYR A 118 8.96 7.52 0.73
C TYR A 118 8.23 8.03 1.99
N ASN A 119 7.16 7.35 2.41
CA ASN A 119 6.42 7.72 3.61
C ASN A 119 7.26 7.59 4.90
N LEU A 120 8.14 6.59 4.98
CA LEU A 120 9.11 6.48 6.08
C LEU A 120 10.09 7.65 6.09
N ALA A 121 10.61 8.04 4.93
CA ALA A 121 11.51 9.18 4.83
C ALA A 121 10.85 10.45 5.35
N VAL A 122 9.62 10.74 4.90
CA VAL A 122 8.83 11.88 5.37
C VAL A 122 8.63 11.81 6.89
N ALA A 123 8.18 10.66 7.41
CA ALA A 123 7.92 10.50 8.83
C ALA A 123 9.17 10.68 9.69
N TYR A 124 10.31 10.14 9.25
CA TYR A 124 11.57 10.31 9.96
C TYR A 124 12.08 11.75 9.91
N ALA A 125 11.86 12.49 8.82
CA ALA A 125 12.19 13.89 8.76
C ALA A 125 11.37 14.72 9.76
N VAL A 126 10.06 14.45 9.85
CA VAL A 126 9.19 15.05 10.88
C VAL A 126 9.70 14.72 12.30
N LYS A 127 10.06 13.46 12.57
CA LYS A 127 10.65 13.07 13.87
C LYS A 127 11.97 13.78 14.16
N ALA A 128 12.80 14.05 13.15
CA ALA A 128 14.04 14.79 13.31
C ALA A 128 13.81 16.26 13.69
N ASP A 129 12.72 16.85 13.19
CA ASP A 129 12.35 18.23 13.46
C ASP A 129 11.68 18.41 14.83
N GLU A 130 10.99 17.39 15.32
CA GLU A 130 10.37 17.38 16.67
C GLU A 130 11.41 17.30 17.81
N VAL A 131 12.61 16.77 17.55
CA VAL A 131 13.61 16.49 18.59
C VAL A 131 14.74 17.52 18.62
N ASN A 132 15.07 17.98 19.82
CA ASN A 132 16.21 18.87 20.07
C ASN A 132 17.51 18.12 20.43
N ILE A 133 17.43 16.81 20.65
CA ILE A 133 18.58 15.98 21.03
C ILE A 133 19.38 15.68 19.76
N TYR A 134 20.62 16.15 19.70
CA TYR A 134 21.49 16.02 18.53
C TYR A 134 21.63 14.57 18.05
N SER A 135 21.92 13.62 18.95
CA SER A 135 22.09 12.21 18.57
C SER A 135 20.83 11.57 17.98
N SER A 136 19.67 11.85 18.57
CA SER A 136 18.38 11.38 18.02
C SER A 136 18.05 12.05 16.70
N LYS A 137 18.30 13.36 16.58
CA LYS A 137 18.09 14.12 15.36
C LYS A 137 18.92 13.55 14.21
N THR A 138 20.23 13.36 14.43
CA THR A 138 21.13 12.74 13.43
C THR A 138 20.65 11.35 13.04
N SER A 139 20.26 10.51 14.01
CA SER A 139 19.74 9.17 13.71
C SER A 139 18.50 9.19 12.83
N PHE A 140 17.56 10.12 13.07
CA PHE A 140 16.38 10.26 12.22
C PHE A 140 16.73 10.77 10.82
N ILE A 141 17.64 11.74 10.69
CA ILE A 141 18.10 12.22 9.38
C ILE A 141 18.75 11.08 8.59
N GLU A 142 19.59 10.26 9.21
CA GLU A 142 20.21 9.09 8.55
C GLU A 142 19.13 8.14 8.01
N LYS A 143 18.13 7.81 8.83
CA LYS A 143 17.01 6.96 8.40
C LYS A 143 16.22 7.60 7.26
N THR A 144 15.97 8.91 7.33
CA THR A 144 15.33 9.65 6.24
C THR A 144 16.07 9.45 4.93
N LEU A 145 17.39 9.66 4.91
CA LEU A 145 18.20 9.56 3.70
C LEU A 145 18.26 8.12 3.16
N VAL A 146 18.33 7.12 4.05
CA VAL A 146 18.29 5.70 3.64
C VAL A 146 16.98 5.38 2.92
N HIS A 147 15.84 5.71 3.53
CA HIS A 147 14.55 5.39 2.91
C HIS A 147 14.27 6.24 1.68
N LEU A 148 14.70 7.51 1.66
CA LEU A 148 14.54 8.37 0.49
C LEU A 148 15.35 7.85 -0.71
N ARG A 149 16.56 7.33 -0.47
CA ARG A 149 17.38 6.69 -1.51
C ARG A 149 16.68 5.49 -2.12
N GLU A 150 16.14 4.59 -1.30
CA GLU A 150 15.42 3.41 -1.81
C GLU A 150 14.14 3.78 -2.57
N ALA A 151 13.43 4.83 -2.13
CA ALA A 151 12.28 5.36 -2.83
C ALA A 151 12.65 5.88 -4.22
N ILE A 152 13.70 6.72 -4.32
CA ILE A 152 14.16 7.30 -5.59
C ILE A 152 14.73 6.22 -6.53
N ARG A 153 15.47 5.24 -5.97
CA ARG A 153 16.04 4.12 -6.73
C ARG A 153 14.95 3.32 -7.43
N THR A 154 13.82 3.10 -6.76
CA THR A 154 12.75 2.26 -7.28
C THR A 154 11.72 3.03 -8.10
N ASP A 155 11.41 4.27 -7.70
CA ASP A 155 10.46 5.16 -8.37
C ASP A 155 11.08 6.54 -8.57
N LYS A 156 11.53 6.83 -9.80
CA LYS A 156 12.13 8.12 -10.15
C LYS A 156 11.21 9.31 -9.88
N THR A 157 9.88 9.13 -9.85
CA THR A 157 8.96 10.24 -9.55
C THR A 157 9.12 10.74 -8.12
N ALA A 158 9.61 9.89 -7.20
CA ALA A 158 9.93 10.27 -5.83
C ALA A 158 11.03 11.35 -5.76
N HIS A 159 11.93 11.42 -6.76
CA HIS A 159 12.97 12.45 -6.86
C HIS A 159 12.36 13.85 -6.91
N ASN A 160 11.37 14.04 -7.79
CA ASN A 160 10.70 15.33 -7.95
C ASN A 160 9.78 15.64 -6.77
N ALA A 161 9.10 14.63 -6.23
CA ALA A 161 8.28 14.79 -5.04
C ALA A 161 9.11 15.25 -3.83
N ALA A 162 10.29 14.66 -3.62
CA ALA A 162 11.17 15.02 -2.51
C ALA A 162 11.72 16.45 -2.60
N LYS A 163 11.98 16.96 -3.81
CA LYS A 163 12.42 18.37 -3.98
C LYS A 163 11.37 19.38 -3.50
N MET A 164 10.09 19.02 -3.53
CA MET A 164 8.97 19.91 -3.19
C MET A 164 8.35 19.61 -1.82
N GLU A 165 8.71 18.50 -1.18
CA GLU A 165 8.14 18.09 0.09
C GLU A 165 8.69 18.95 1.24
N SER A 166 7.76 19.57 1.98
CA SER A 166 8.02 20.47 3.09
C SER A 166 8.73 19.79 4.26
N ALA A 167 8.44 18.51 4.49
CA ALA A 167 9.12 17.73 5.54
C ALA A 167 10.64 17.65 5.36
N PHE A 168 11.15 17.93 4.15
CA PHE A 168 12.57 17.91 3.85
C PHE A 168 13.24 19.28 3.85
N ASP A 169 12.52 20.37 4.14
CA ASP A 169 13.06 21.74 4.09
C ASP A 169 14.31 21.91 4.98
N ASN A 170 14.28 21.31 6.18
CA ASN A 170 15.37 21.42 7.16
C ASN A 170 16.60 20.55 6.82
N ILE A 171 16.47 19.59 5.90
CA ILE A 171 17.55 18.68 5.51
C ILE A 171 18.05 18.93 4.09
N ARG A 172 17.33 19.72 3.28
CA ARG A 172 17.62 19.94 1.85
C ARG A 172 19.03 20.52 1.60
N GLU A 173 19.51 21.31 2.55
CA GLU A 173 20.83 21.95 2.45
C GLU A 173 22.00 21.05 2.88
N LEU A 174 21.71 19.89 3.49
CA LEU A 174 22.74 18.96 3.94
C LEU A 174 23.50 18.35 2.75
N PRO A 175 24.83 18.22 2.83
CA PRO A 175 25.64 17.60 1.77
C PRO A 175 25.15 16.20 1.38
N GLU A 176 24.75 15.40 2.37
CA GLU A 176 24.26 14.04 2.18
C GLU A 176 22.93 14.01 1.44
N TYR A 177 22.07 15.01 1.67
CA TYR A 177 20.83 15.18 0.90
C TYR A 177 21.15 15.56 -0.53
N LYS A 178 21.98 16.59 -0.76
CA LYS A 178 22.34 17.06 -2.12
C LYS A 178 22.97 15.95 -2.98
N SER A 179 23.93 15.22 -2.41
CA SER A 179 24.59 14.10 -3.10
C SER A 179 23.64 12.98 -3.54
N LEU A 180 22.50 12.81 -2.85
CA LEU A 180 21.48 11.85 -3.23
C LEU A 180 20.87 12.18 -4.60
N PHE A 181 20.69 13.46 -4.92
CA PHE A 181 20.08 13.91 -6.17
C PHE A 181 21.11 14.07 -7.29
N GLU A 182 22.34 14.47 -6.97
CA GLU A 182 23.44 14.56 -7.95
C GLU A 182 23.80 13.20 -8.55
N SER A 183 23.84 12.14 -7.71
CA SER A 183 24.10 10.78 -8.17
C SER A 183 22.98 10.20 -9.03
N ALA A 184 21.73 10.58 -8.77
CA ALA A 184 20.57 10.15 -9.56
C ALA A 184 20.52 10.82 -10.95
N GLU A 185 21.02 12.05 -11.08
CA GLU A 185 21.04 12.82 -12.33
C GLU A 185 22.19 12.40 -13.28
N SER A 186 23.28 11.82 -12.76
CA SER A 186 24.43 11.35 -13.56
C SER A 186 24.23 10.03 -14.34
N ILE A 187 23.04 9.41 -14.25
CA ILE A 187 22.70 8.12 -14.89
C ILE A 187 21.80 8.33 -16.12
N GLU A 188 21.53 9.59 -16.49
CA GLU A 188 20.88 9.97 -17.77
C GLU A 188 21.91 10.38 -18.83
#